data_AF-A0A381QAW0-F1
#
_entry.id   AF-A0A381QAW0-F1
#
_cell.length_a   1.000
_cell.length_b   1.000
_cell.length_c   1.000
_cell.angle_alpha   90.00
_cell.angle_beta   90.00
_cell.angle_gamma   90.00
#
_symmetry.space_group_name_H-M   'P 1'
#
loop_
_entity.id
_entity.type
_entity.pdbx_description
1 polymer ?
#
loop_
_entity_poly.entity_id
_entity_poly.type
_entity_poly.pdbx_seq_one_letter_code
_entity_poly.pdbx_strand_id
1 'polypeptide(L)'
;VPTRGFVKALAEQSPAIIAEIKKASPSKGVIRENFDPAAIATSYYEGGATCLSVLTDQHFFQGDDGDLIQARDNMPLPVLR
;
A
#
# COMPACT_ATOMS: atom_id res chain seq x y z
N VAL A 1 5.72 -6.42 15.39
CA VAL A 1 6.40 -7.18 14.30
C VAL A 1 7.53 -6.30 13.76
N PRO A 2 8.75 -6.82 13.50
CA PRO A 2 9.87 -5.98 13.01
C PRO A 2 9.55 -5.31 11.66
N THR A 3 10.21 -4.20 11.37
CA THR A 3 10.11 -3.52 10.06
C THR A 3 10.89 -4.30 9.00
N ARG A 4 10.48 -4.17 7.72
CA ARG A 4 11.01 -4.98 6.60
C ARG A 4 12.09 -4.29 5.75
N GLY A 5 12.68 -3.20 6.24
CA GLY A 5 13.82 -2.54 5.58
C GLY A 5 13.49 -1.78 4.30
N PHE A 6 12.68 -0.71 4.41
CA PHE A 6 12.22 0.12 3.28
C PHE A 6 13.37 0.65 2.38
N VAL A 7 14.38 1.30 2.97
CA VAL A 7 15.51 1.86 2.21
C VAL A 7 16.30 0.78 1.48
N LYS A 8 16.48 -0.39 2.12
CA LYS A 8 17.18 -1.52 1.51
C LYS A 8 16.43 -2.03 0.29
N ALA A 9 15.12 -2.25 0.40
CA ALA A 9 14.30 -2.73 -0.71
C ALA A 9 14.36 -1.79 -1.93
N LEU A 10 14.28 -0.47 -1.70
CA LEU A 10 14.39 0.53 -2.77
C LEU A 10 15.77 0.55 -3.44
N ALA A 11 16.85 0.24 -2.72
CA ALA A 11 18.20 0.23 -3.27
C ALA A 11 18.51 -1.03 -4.10
N GLU A 12 17.79 -2.14 -3.86
CA GLU A 12 18.04 -3.45 -4.49
C GLU A 12 17.25 -3.66 -5.80
N GLN A 13 16.31 -2.77 -6.14
CA GLN A 13 15.49 -2.87 -7.36
C GLN A 13 15.62 -1.61 -8.23
N SER A 14 15.62 -1.78 -9.56
CA SER A 14 15.67 -0.69 -10.53
C SER A 14 14.85 -1.03 -11.79
N PRO A 15 13.76 -0.29 -12.09
CA PRO A 15 13.20 0.77 -11.24
C PRO A 15 12.61 0.21 -9.94
N ALA A 16 12.74 0.96 -8.85
CA ALA A 16 12.01 0.67 -7.62
C ALA A 16 10.64 1.35 -7.65
N ILE A 17 9.57 0.60 -7.35
CA ILE A 17 8.19 1.08 -7.39
C ILE A 17 7.59 1.04 -5.99
N ILE A 18 7.11 2.19 -5.52
CA ILE A 18 6.22 2.27 -4.34
C ILE A 18 4.80 2.34 -4.86
N ALA A 19 4.04 1.26 -4.69
CA ALA A 19 2.65 1.19 -5.12
C ALA A 19 1.71 1.63 -3.99
N GLU A 20 0.79 2.54 -4.29
CA GLU A 20 -0.08 3.17 -3.28
C GLU A 20 -1.49 2.57 -3.27
N ILE A 21 -1.91 2.07 -2.10
CA ILE A 21 -3.25 1.56 -1.82
C ILE A 21 -4.10 2.73 -1.31
N LYS A 22 -5.01 3.22 -2.16
CA LYS A 22 -5.82 4.43 -1.90
C LYS A 22 -7.26 4.27 -2.40
N LYS A 23 -8.24 4.49 -1.51
CA LYS A 23 -9.67 4.39 -1.83
C LYS A 23 -10.23 5.65 -2.47
N ALA A 24 -9.96 6.81 -1.89
CA ALA A 24 -10.46 8.10 -2.34
C ALA A 24 -9.35 9.18 -2.29
N SER A 25 -9.60 10.35 -2.85
CA SER A 25 -8.79 11.55 -2.59
C SER A 25 -9.66 12.81 -2.63
N PRO A 26 -9.25 13.91 -1.97
CA PRO A 26 -10.02 15.17 -1.98
C PRO A 26 -10.32 15.70 -3.38
N SER A 27 -9.38 15.50 -4.30
CA SER A 27 -9.47 16.00 -5.68
C SER A 27 -10.32 15.14 -6.62
N LYS A 28 -10.51 13.85 -6.33
CA LYS A 28 -11.18 12.90 -7.24
C LYS A 28 -12.39 12.19 -6.63
N GLY A 29 -12.65 12.37 -5.34
CA GLY A 29 -13.63 11.57 -4.62
C GLY A 29 -13.19 10.11 -4.55
N VAL A 30 -14.14 9.18 -4.61
CA VAL A 30 -13.86 7.74 -4.60
C VAL A 30 -13.17 7.34 -5.91
N ILE A 31 -11.97 6.77 -5.79
CA ILE A 31 -11.17 6.24 -6.90
C ILE A 31 -11.52 4.77 -7.14
N ARG A 32 -11.82 4.04 -6.05
CA ARG A 32 -12.14 2.62 -6.10
C ARG A 32 -13.24 2.27 -5.10
N GLU A 33 -14.44 2.01 -5.61
CA GLU A 33 -15.61 1.62 -4.80
C GLU A 33 -15.39 0.26 -4.11
N ASN A 34 -14.97 -0.74 -4.89
CA ASN A 34 -14.65 -2.09 -4.39
C ASN A 34 -13.21 -2.11 -3.87
N PHE A 35 -13.06 -1.68 -2.61
CA PHE A 35 -11.78 -1.51 -1.95
C PHE A 35 -11.45 -2.68 -1.02
N ASP A 36 -10.62 -3.60 -1.52
CA ASP A 36 -10.05 -4.72 -0.76
C ASP A 36 -8.53 -4.53 -0.67
N PRO A 37 -8.00 -4.03 0.47
CA PRO A 37 -6.58 -3.77 0.64
C PRO A 37 -5.70 -5.00 0.46
N ALA A 38 -6.17 -6.18 0.89
CA ALA A 38 -5.42 -7.42 0.78
C ALA A 38 -5.27 -7.84 -0.69
N ALA A 39 -6.38 -7.85 -1.44
CA ALA A 39 -6.35 -8.18 -2.86
C ALA A 39 -5.53 -7.16 -3.68
N ILE A 40 -5.61 -5.88 -3.33
CA ILE A 40 -4.81 -4.83 -3.99
C ILE A 40 -3.31 -5.03 -3.69
N ALA A 41 -2.95 -5.31 -2.43
CA ALA A 41 -1.57 -5.59 -2.04
C ALA A 41 -1.00 -6.79 -2.80
N THR A 42 -1.77 -7.87 -2.93
CA THR A 42 -1.41 -9.05 -3.75
C THR A 42 -1.13 -8.66 -5.19
N SER A 43 -2.04 -7.92 -5.82
CA SER A 43 -1.90 -7.49 -7.20
C SER A 43 -0.65 -6.61 -7.41
N TYR A 44 -0.32 -5.73 -6.46
CA TYR A 44 0.89 -4.91 -6.53
C TYR A 44 2.16 -5.72 -6.33
N TYR A 45 2.15 -6.69 -5.42
CA TYR A 45 3.27 -7.61 -5.24
C TYR A 45 3.54 -8.42 -6.52
N GLU A 46 2.50 -9.01 -7.11
CA GLU A 46 2.60 -9.74 -8.38
C GLU A 46 3.02 -8.84 -9.55
N GLY A 47 2.62 -7.57 -9.51
CA GLY A 47 3.03 -6.54 -10.47
C GLY A 47 4.47 -6.05 -10.29
N GLY A 48 5.22 -6.54 -9.30
CA GLY A 48 6.61 -6.18 -9.07
C GLY A 48 6.83 -4.93 -8.21
N ALA A 49 5.87 -4.55 -7.38
CA ALA A 49 6.06 -3.46 -6.42
C ALA A 49 7.21 -3.79 -5.44
N THR A 50 8.06 -2.79 -5.19
CA THR A 50 9.17 -2.87 -4.23
C THR A 50 8.70 -2.62 -2.80
N CYS A 51 7.79 -1.65 -2.65
CA CYS A 51 7.19 -1.26 -1.38
C CYS A 51 5.71 -0.93 -1.59
N LEU A 52 4.95 -0.96 -0.51
CA LEU A 52 3.57 -0.46 -0.48
C LEU A 52 3.50 0.86 0.29
N SER A 53 2.65 1.77 -0.16
CA SER A 53 2.14 2.92 0.61
C SER A 53 0.66 2.67 0.90
N VAL A 54 0.22 2.83 2.14
CA VAL A 54 -1.19 2.62 2.52
C VAL A 54 -1.72 3.86 3.22
N LEU A 55 -2.73 4.49 2.62
CA LEU A 55 -3.35 5.67 3.19
C LEU A 55 -4.27 5.26 4.32
N THR A 56 -4.01 5.73 5.54
CA THR A 56 -4.82 5.43 6.73
C THR A 56 -5.67 6.62 7.19
N ASP A 57 -5.66 7.73 6.45
CA ASP A 57 -6.48 8.90 6.79
C ASP A 57 -7.95 8.67 6.38
N GLN A 58 -8.83 8.74 7.37
CA GLN A 58 -10.26 8.47 7.21
C GLN A 58 -11.00 9.61 6.53
N HIS A 59 -10.61 10.87 6.75
CA HIS A 59 -11.43 12.02 6.34
C HIS A 59 -11.29 12.34 4.85
N PHE A 60 -10.06 12.36 4.35
CA PHE A 60 -9.74 12.78 2.99
C PHE A 60 -9.59 11.60 2.03
N PHE A 61 -9.08 10.47 2.51
CA PHE A 61 -8.75 9.32 1.69
C PHE A 61 -9.68 8.12 1.92
N GLN A 62 -10.55 8.20 2.94
CA GLN A 62 -11.43 7.11 3.36
C GLN A 62 -10.67 5.79 3.62
N GLY A 63 -9.43 5.90 4.11
CA GLY A 63 -8.62 4.76 4.52
C GLY A 63 -8.73 4.49 6.02
N ASP A 64 -8.16 3.38 6.47
CA ASP A 64 -8.17 2.97 7.87
C ASP A 64 -6.88 2.23 8.28
N ASP A 65 -6.56 2.20 9.57
CA ASP A 65 -5.42 1.43 10.09
C ASP A 65 -5.57 -0.08 9.83
N GLY A 66 -6.80 -0.58 9.73
CA GLY A 66 -7.12 -1.93 9.29
C GLY A 66 -6.69 -2.22 7.85
N ASP A 67 -6.65 -1.22 6.96
CA ASP A 67 -6.19 -1.40 5.59
C ASP A 67 -4.67 -1.67 5.56
N LEU A 68 -3.93 -0.97 6.42
CA LEU A 68 -2.48 -1.16 6.58
C LEU A 68 -2.18 -2.56 7.11
N ILE A 69 -2.94 -3.03 8.11
CA ILE A 69 -2.78 -4.38 8.67
C ILE A 69 -3.06 -5.43 7.59
N GLN A 70 -4.19 -5.30 6.88
CA GLN A 70 -4.56 -6.21 5.79
C GLN A 70 -3.49 -6.27 4.69
N ALA A 71 -2.98 -5.12 4.24
CA ALA A 71 -1.93 -5.09 3.22
C ALA A 71 -0.62 -5.72 3.72
N ARG A 72 -0.23 -5.43 4.97
CA ARG A 72 1.02 -5.91 5.57
C ARG A 72 1.02 -7.42 5.81
N ASP A 73 -0.08 -7.98 6.29
CA ASP A 73 -0.16 -9.37 6.70
C ASP A 73 -0.19 -10.33 5.51
N ASN A 74 -0.67 -9.87 4.36
CA ASN A 74 -0.74 -10.67 3.15
C ASN A 74 0.58 -10.69 2.35
N MET A 75 1.38 -9.63 2.39
CA MET A 75 2.56 -9.48 1.51
C MET A 75 3.87 -9.30 2.28
N PRO A 76 5.03 -9.76 1.77
CA PRO A 76 6.32 -9.59 2.42
C PRO A 76 6.97 -8.21 2.18
N LEU A 77 6.29 -7.28 1.50
CA LEU A 77 6.85 -5.97 1.15
C LEU A 77 6.94 -5.04 2.38
N PRO A 78 7.93 -4.11 2.42
CA PRO A 78 7.88 -2.98 3.32
C PRO A 78 6.64 -2.11 3.06
N VAL A 79 6.04 -1.60 4.14
CA VAL A 79 4.83 -0.77 4.07
C VAL A 79 5.12 0.59 4.70
N LEU A 80 4.81 1.65 3.96
CA LEU A 80 4.78 3.04 4.39
C LEU A 80 3.34 3.39 4.83
N ARG A 81 3.23 4.15 5.93
CA ARG A 81 1.99 4.82 6.36
C ARG A 81 2.10 6.29 6.02
#